data_AF-A0A401MC82-F1
#
_entry.id   AF-A0A401MC82-F1
#
_cell.length_a   1.000
_cell.length_b   1.000
_cell.length_c   1.000
_cell.angle_alpha   90.00
_cell.angle_beta   90.00
_cell.angle_gamma   90.00
#
_symmetry.space_group_name_H-M   'P 1'
#
loop_
_entity.id
_entity.type
_entity.pdbx_description
1 polymer ?
#
loop_
_entity_poly.entity_id
_entity_poly.type
_entity_poly.pdbx_seq_one_letter_code
_entity_poly.pdbx_strand_id
1 'polypeptide(L)' 'MRSPPMKLLVLGATGATGRLVVDQALAAGHTVRALVRSPAG' A
#
# COMPACT_ATOMS: atom_id res chain seq x y z
N MET A 1 18.38 -2.43 9.04
CA MET A 1 18.62 -1.44 7.97
C MET A 1 17.29 -1.21 7.26
N ARG A 2 16.73 0.01 7.25
CA ARG A 2 15.52 0.29 6.48
C ARG A 2 15.91 0.51 5.01
N SER A 3 15.15 -0.03 4.07
CA SER A 3 15.32 0.28 2.65
C SER A 3 15.08 1.79 2.43
N PRO A 4 15.77 2.41 1.45
CA PRO A 4 15.51 3.80 1.09
C PRO A 4 14.05 3.99 0.67
N PRO A 5 13.51 5.22 0.71
CA PRO A 5 12.16 5.53 0.24
C PRO A 5 11.91 5.00 -1.18
N MET A 6 10.80 4.29 -1.37
CA MET A 6 10.42 3.68 -2.65
C MET A 6 9.03 4.15 -3.09
N LYS A 7 8.71 3.89 -4.37
CA LYS A 7 7.35 3.99 -4.92
C LYS A 7 6.76 2.60 -5.07
N LEU A 8 5.76 2.27 -4.27
CA LEU A 8 5.16 0.95 -4.18
C LEU A 8 3.76 0.94 -4.81
N LEU A 9 3.46 -0.08 -5.61
CA LEU A 9 2.10 -0.39 -6.07
C LEU A 9 1.56 -1.54 -5.23
N VAL A 10 0.42 -1.33 -4.58
CA VAL A 10 -0.23 -2.35 -3.73
C VAL A 10 -1.56 -2.76 -4.36
N LEU A 11 -1.67 -4.05 -4.71
CA LEU A 11 -2.90 -4.70 -5.14
C LEU A 11 -3.65 -5.24 -3.93
N GLY A 12 -4.99 -5.14 -3.91
CA GLY A 12 -5.78 -5.63 -2.78
C GLY A 12 -5.57 -4.82 -1.49
N ALA A 13 -5.20 -3.54 -1.61
CA ALA A 13 -4.92 -2.63 -0.50
C ALA A 13 -6.10 -2.46 0.49
N THR A 14 -7.32 -2.82 0.09
CA THR A 14 -8.51 -2.76 0.94
C THR A 14 -8.75 -4.03 1.79
N GLY A 15 -8.06 -5.13 1.49
CA GLY A 15 -8.15 -6.37 2.25
C GLY A 15 -7.41 -6.31 3.59
N ALA A 16 -7.63 -7.30 4.47
CA ALA A 16 -7.06 -7.34 5.81
C ALA A 16 -5.53 -7.14 5.83
N THR A 17 -4.80 -7.91 5.01
CA THR A 17 -3.34 -7.79 4.90
C THR A 17 -2.93 -6.53 4.13
N GLY A 18 -3.65 -6.19 3.07
CA GLY A 18 -3.33 -5.03 2.23
C GLY A 18 -3.31 -3.73 3.04
N ARG A 19 -4.25 -3.56 3.97
CA ARG A 19 -4.30 -2.42 4.89
C ARG A 19 -3.03 -2.31 5.73
N LEU A 20 -2.61 -3.40 6.36
CA LEU A 20 -1.41 -3.46 7.19
C LEU A 20 -0.13 -3.17 6.40
N VAL A 21 -0.06 -3.63 5.15
CA VAL A 21 1.09 -3.37 4.26
C VAL A 21 1.17 -1.89 3.90
N VAL A 22 0.05 -1.26 3.56
CA VAL A 22 -0.01 0.18 3.26
C VAL A 22 0.43 0.99 4.47
N ASP A 23 -0.11 0.68 5.66
CA ASP A 23 0.20 1.42 6.89
C ASP A 23 1.70 1.33 7.23
N GLN A 24 2.27 0.12 7.16
CA GLN A 24 3.71 -0.07 7.40
C GLN A 24 4.59 0.63 6.36
N ALA A 25 4.21 0.58 5.08
CA ALA A 25 4.96 1.23 4.01
C ALA A 25 4.96 2.77 4.16
N LEU A 26 3.80 3.35 4.51
CA LEU A 26 3.69 4.77 4.80
C LEU A 26 4.52 5.16 6.03
N ALA A 27 4.44 4.38 7.12
CA ALA A 27 5.28 4.59 8.31
C ALA A 27 6.79 4.38 8.06
N ALA A 28 7.14 3.68 6.97
CA ALA A 28 8.50 3.52 6.50
C ALA A 28 9.00 4.70 5.64
N GLY A 29 8.14 5.66 5.31
CA GLY A 29 8.46 6.80 4.44
C GLY A 29 8.40 6.45 2.95
N HIS A 30 7.74 5.35 2.59
CA HIS A 30 7.52 4.99 1.19
C HIS A 30 6.30 5.72 0.61
N THR A 31 6.32 5.98 -0.68
CA THR A 31 5.14 6.44 -1.44
C THR A 31 4.35 5.23 -1.90
N VAL A 32 3.05 5.19 -1.62
CA VAL A 32 2.19 4.06 -1.97
C VAL A 32 1.11 4.48 -2.96
N ARG A 33 0.94 3.71 -4.03
CA ARG A 33 -0.25 3.74 -4.90
C ARG A 33 -1.03 2.45 -4.68
N ALA A 34 -2.29 2.57 -4.28
CA ALA A 34 -3.19 1.44 -4.15
C ALA A 34 -4.02 1.29 -5.44
N LEU A 35 -4.00 0.11 -6.05
CA LEU A 35 -4.99 -0.24 -7.07
C LEU A 35 -6.15 -0.96 -6.39
N VAL A 36 -7.30 -0.31 -6.38
CA VAL A 36 -8.54 -0.84 -5.81
C VAL A 36 -9.54 -1.11 -6.92
N ARG A 37 -10.40 -2.11 -6.71
CA ARG A 37 -11.56 -2.29 -7.57
C ARG A 37 -12.61 -1.26 -7.17
N SER A 38 -13.08 -0.48 -8.14
CA SER A 38 -14.34 0.25 -7.95
C SER A 38 -15.47 -0.78 -8.01
N PRO A 39 -16.43 -0.80 -7.05
CA PRO A 39 -17.68 -1.49 -7.30
C PRO A 39 -18.32 -0.83 -8.52
N ALA A 40 -18.52 -1.59 -9.60
CA ALA A 40 -19.54 -1.22 -10.56
C ALA A 40 -20.87 -1.35 -9.81
N GLY A 41 -21.67 -0.27 -9.85
CA GLY A 41 -22.87 -0.10 -9.02
C GLY A 41 -23.88 -1.23 -9.10
#